data_AF-A0A8H6I9U2-F1
#
_entry.id   AF-A0A8H6I9U2-F1
#
_cell.length_a   1.000
_cell.length_b   1.000
_cell.length_c   1.000
_cell.angle_alpha   90.00
_cell.angle_beta   90.00
_cell.angle_gamma   90.00
#
_symmetry.space_group_name_H-M   'P 1'
#
loop_
_entity.id
_entity.type
_entity.pdbx_description
1 polymer ?
#
loop_
_entity_poly.entity_id
_entity_poly.type
_entity_poly.pdbx_seq_one_letter_code
_entity_poly.pdbx_strand_id
1 'polypeptide(L)'
;MGYGTDADDWTTTSKTPTRSLDPEAKPSSIHSRKQEFQGGRVEDASPVEPIMSADVVAIAQLQASMKTALQGLASAFDHIDKSTKLMNQLALEIKEREQLASLREDLERQITSQKEELEDLKTTLESKIKQTAAEVIKTQLDKMIQDSVSSVIEGRVRRELSPQVPDHLRQSASNHERQMFEVQADLHNAEARRYNASLQSVSLSVPLRPLLRPVPTPEQSPYPILLTSAMDPTPERMSGFPLPHVAMPIRRSTSNAPSAISRSQSLQSVASTASASALFPKDLKSLFALDSGSTKTLLREYGLQSAMSSPAVDDGKPKAHRLPSQSHSPVAQRPPSPVIEESEMNGDIDAHVEDMNTFMSHIGVPFLMVPPPKSKETNADRRRKLAPLIINKSSFR
;
A
#
# COMPACT_ATOMS: atom_id res chain seq x y z
N MET A 1 -20.67 45.72 -14.46
CA MET A 1 -21.27 44.47 -13.93
C MET A 1 -20.35 43.99 -12.83
N GLY A 2 -20.79 44.18 -11.59
CA GLY A 2 -20.00 43.91 -10.39
C GLY A 2 -20.09 42.44 -10.01
N TYR A 3 -18.95 41.87 -9.66
CA TYR A 3 -18.90 40.61 -8.93
C TYR A 3 -18.32 40.92 -7.56
N GLY A 4 -19.18 40.75 -6.56
CA GLY A 4 -18.87 40.90 -5.15
C GLY A 4 -17.86 39.85 -4.72
N THR A 5 -16.81 40.33 -4.07
CA THR A 5 -15.90 39.52 -3.29
C THR A 5 -16.53 39.32 -1.92
N ASP A 6 -17.32 38.27 -1.76
CA ASP A 6 -17.72 37.80 -0.44
C ASP A 6 -16.48 37.21 0.24
N ALA A 7 -16.05 37.91 1.28
CA ALA A 7 -15.00 37.51 2.17
C ALA A 7 -15.55 36.45 3.14
N ASP A 8 -15.26 35.18 2.86
CA ASP A 8 -15.50 34.10 3.81
C ASP A 8 -14.50 34.20 4.98
N ASP A 9 -15.00 34.79 6.06
CA ASP A 9 -14.38 34.93 7.38
C ASP A 9 -14.30 33.56 8.07
N TRP A 10 -13.22 32.81 7.81
CA TRP A 10 -12.89 31.61 8.60
C TRP A 10 -12.13 32.03 9.86
N THR A 11 -12.87 32.49 10.86
CA THR A 11 -12.36 32.66 12.23
C THR A 11 -12.01 31.29 12.82
N THR A 12 -10.77 30.86 12.61
CA THR A 12 -10.24 29.66 13.25
C THR A 12 -9.93 30.02 14.70
N THR A 13 -10.85 29.66 15.60
CA THR A 13 -10.68 29.75 17.05
C THR A 13 -9.45 28.96 17.49
N SER A 14 -8.33 29.66 17.67
CA SER A 14 -7.11 29.14 18.28
C SER A 14 -7.35 28.91 19.77
N LYS A 15 -7.58 27.65 20.14
CA LYS A 15 -7.64 27.22 21.54
C LYS A 15 -6.21 27.06 22.06
N THR A 16 -5.66 28.15 22.57
CA THR A 16 -4.37 28.20 23.26
C THR A 16 -4.45 27.37 24.54
N PRO A 17 -3.59 26.37 24.78
CA PRO A 17 -3.47 25.77 26.09
C PRO A 17 -2.62 26.70 26.95
N THR A 18 -3.28 27.60 27.68
CA THR A 18 -2.70 28.38 28.77
C THR A 18 -2.26 27.40 29.85
N ARG A 19 -1.00 26.93 29.79
CA ARG A 19 -0.35 26.20 30.88
C ARG A 19 0.02 27.23 31.94
N SER A 20 -0.92 27.50 32.83
CA SER A 20 -0.71 28.25 34.07
C SER A 20 0.36 27.54 34.90
N LEU A 21 1.56 28.12 34.92
CA LEU A 21 2.54 27.85 35.96
C LEU A 21 2.16 28.73 37.15
N ASP A 22 1.50 28.12 38.13
CA ASP A 22 1.31 28.70 39.45
C ASP A 22 2.68 28.97 40.10
N PRO A 23 2.93 30.18 40.60
CA PRO A 23 3.92 30.42 41.63
C PRO A 23 3.18 30.77 42.93
N GLU A 24 2.60 29.77 43.61
CA GLU A 24 2.05 30.01 44.94
C GLU A 24 3.11 29.73 46.02
N ALA A 25 3.59 30.85 46.56
CA ALA A 25 4.45 30.93 47.72
C ALA A 25 3.79 30.29 48.96
N LYS A 26 4.57 29.50 49.70
CA LYS A 26 4.37 29.31 51.14
C LYS A 26 5.69 29.50 51.88
N PRO A 27 5.84 30.58 52.65
CA PRO A 27 6.80 30.66 53.73
C PRO A 27 6.13 30.12 55.02
N SER A 28 6.64 29.01 55.55
CA SER A 28 6.33 28.58 56.92
C SER A 28 7.63 28.10 57.54
N SER A 29 8.31 29.00 58.24
CA SER A 29 8.21 29.09 59.70
C SER A 29 8.95 27.93 60.38
N ILE A 30 10.26 28.15 60.48
CA ILE A 30 11.07 27.93 61.68
C ILE A 30 10.18 27.90 62.94
N HIS A 31 10.17 26.81 63.70
CA HIS A 31 10.14 26.80 65.17
C HIS A 31 10.26 25.36 65.70
N SER A 32 10.90 25.24 66.85
CA SER A 32 11.02 24.05 67.71
C SER A 32 12.27 23.17 67.51
N ARG A 33 13.45 23.76 67.70
CA ARG A 33 14.62 23.03 68.18
C ARG A 33 14.46 22.83 69.68
N LYS A 34 13.97 21.65 70.05
CA LYS A 34 13.98 21.10 71.39
C LYS A 34 15.45 20.85 71.79
N GLN A 35 15.97 21.61 72.75
CA GLN A 35 17.23 21.28 73.41
C GLN A 35 16.99 21.35 74.92
N GLU A 36 16.67 20.19 75.48
CA GLU A 36 16.86 19.87 76.88
C GLU A 36 18.34 20.03 77.21
N PHE A 37 18.66 20.88 78.18
CA PHE A 37 19.91 20.78 78.92
C PHE A 37 19.61 20.94 80.41
N GLN A 38 19.99 19.90 81.14
CA GLN A 38 19.74 19.70 82.55
C GLN A 38 20.45 20.74 83.42
N GLY A 39 19.75 21.18 84.46
CA GLY A 39 20.29 22.02 85.51
C GLY A 39 21.38 21.31 86.32
N GLY A 40 22.55 21.93 86.36
CA GLY A 40 23.62 21.66 87.30
C GLY A 40 23.49 22.58 88.51
N ARG A 41 23.14 21.96 89.64
CA ARG A 41 23.24 22.42 91.03
C ARG A 41 24.69 22.82 91.37
N VAL A 42 24.85 23.78 92.32
CA VAL A 42 26.03 24.16 93.16
C VAL A 42 26.06 25.70 93.23
N GLU A 43 26.20 26.42 94.34
CA GLU A 43 26.26 26.16 95.78
C GLU A 43 25.96 27.50 96.48
N ASP A 44 25.45 27.40 97.71
CA ASP A 44 25.26 28.47 98.66
C ASP A 44 26.59 28.71 99.42
N ALA A 45 27.16 29.92 99.37
CA ALA A 45 28.30 30.29 100.21
C ALA A 45 28.37 31.81 100.49
N SER A 46 28.15 32.11 101.78
CA SER A 46 28.38 33.32 102.59
C SER A 46 29.43 34.36 102.12
N PRO A 47 29.20 35.66 102.37
CA PRO A 47 30.13 36.74 102.06
C PRO A 47 31.16 36.93 103.18
N VAL A 48 32.42 37.18 102.82
CA VAL A 48 33.47 37.68 103.72
C VAL A 48 34.00 38.98 103.11
N GLU A 49 33.79 40.09 103.80
CA GLU A 49 34.34 41.40 103.43
C GLU A 49 35.85 41.48 103.67
N PRO A 50 36.62 42.02 102.72
CA PRO A 50 37.96 42.50 102.99
C PRO A 50 38.01 44.03 102.85
N ILE A 51 38.46 44.67 103.93
CA ILE A 51 38.86 46.07 104.00
C ILE A 51 40.03 46.26 103.01
N MET A 52 39.75 46.80 101.81
CA MET A 52 40.77 47.12 100.80
C MET A 52 40.96 48.64 100.65
N SER A 53 42.22 49.04 100.53
CA SER A 53 42.71 50.41 100.35
C SER A 53 42.22 51.04 99.03
N ALA A 54 41.73 52.29 99.10
CA ALA A 54 41.06 53.01 98.00
C ALA A 54 41.88 53.15 96.69
N ASP A 55 43.21 53.24 96.77
CA ASP A 55 44.06 53.34 95.56
C ASP A 55 44.17 52.01 94.79
N VAL A 56 44.13 50.88 95.50
CA VAL A 56 44.10 49.55 94.87
C VAL A 56 42.77 49.34 94.15
N VAL A 57 41.68 49.90 94.72
CA VAL A 57 40.36 49.92 94.08
C VAL A 57 40.39 50.76 92.80
N ALA A 58 41.03 51.94 92.80
CA ALA A 58 41.13 52.80 91.61
C ALA A 58 41.95 52.14 90.47
N ILE A 59 43.07 51.49 90.77
CA ILE A 59 43.88 50.77 89.77
C ILE A 59 43.11 49.56 89.23
N ALA A 60 42.43 48.81 90.11
CA ALA A 60 41.59 47.69 89.70
C ALA A 60 40.42 48.17 88.82
N GLN A 61 39.85 49.34 89.09
CA GLN A 61 38.76 49.93 88.32
C GLN A 61 39.23 50.44 86.95
N LEU A 62 40.44 51.01 86.84
CA LEU A 62 41.06 51.36 85.56
C LEU A 62 41.37 50.10 84.74
N GLN A 63 42.00 49.10 85.34
CA GLN A 63 42.28 47.81 84.68
C GLN A 63 40.99 47.10 84.26
N ALA A 64 39.94 47.16 85.09
CA ALA A 64 38.62 46.67 84.73
C ALA A 64 38.07 47.43 83.52
N SER A 65 38.16 48.77 83.49
CA SER A 65 37.71 49.56 82.35
C SER A 65 38.50 49.27 81.07
N MET A 66 39.82 49.11 81.15
CA MET A 66 40.65 48.72 80.00
C MET A 66 40.30 47.32 79.50
N LYS A 67 40.06 46.37 80.41
CA LYS A 67 39.59 45.03 80.03
C LYS A 67 38.21 45.09 79.36
N THR A 68 37.28 45.87 79.90
CA THR A 68 35.96 46.09 79.29
C THR A 68 36.09 46.74 77.91
N ALA A 69 36.97 47.72 77.74
CA ALA A 69 37.22 48.37 76.45
C ALA A 69 37.86 47.40 75.43
N LEU A 70 38.83 46.58 75.85
CA LEU A 70 39.45 45.56 75.00
C LEU A 70 38.45 44.46 74.62
N GLN A 71 37.58 44.05 75.55
CA GLN A 71 36.51 43.09 75.29
C GLN A 71 35.41 43.68 74.39
N GLY A 72 35.17 44.98 74.49
CA GLY A 72 34.36 45.76 73.55
C GLY A 72 34.95 45.79 72.15
N LEU A 73 36.26 46.03 72.02
CA LEU A 73 36.96 45.98 70.73
C LEU A 73 36.97 44.57 70.13
N ALA A 74 37.23 43.54 70.94
CA ALA A 74 37.17 42.15 70.48
C ALA A 74 35.77 41.78 69.97
N SER A 75 34.71 42.17 70.68
CA SER A 75 33.34 41.93 70.24
C SER A 75 32.95 42.75 69.00
N ALA A 76 33.49 43.97 68.84
CA ALA A 76 33.34 44.77 67.63
C ALA A 76 34.04 44.11 66.42
N PHE A 77 35.26 43.57 66.60
CA PHE A 77 35.96 42.83 65.54
C PHE A 77 35.23 41.54 65.15
N ASP A 78 34.70 40.79 66.12
CA ASP A 78 33.86 39.61 65.82
C ASP A 78 32.59 39.99 65.04
N HIS A 79 32.01 41.15 65.35
CA HIS A 79 30.86 41.66 64.61
C HIS A 79 31.23 42.06 63.18
N ILE A 80 32.38 42.72 62.99
CA ILE A 80 32.90 43.06 61.66
C ILE A 80 33.20 41.78 60.87
N ASP A 81 33.82 40.77 61.47
CA ASP A 81 34.11 39.50 60.80
C ASP A 81 32.82 38.77 60.39
N LYS A 82 31.82 38.72 61.27
CA LYS A 82 30.49 38.18 60.95
C LYS A 82 29.81 38.97 59.83
N SER A 83 29.84 40.30 59.89
CA SER A 83 29.25 41.16 58.85
C SER A 83 29.96 41.03 57.51
N THR A 84 31.28 40.85 57.52
CA THR A 84 32.10 40.63 56.32
C THR A 84 31.78 39.29 55.67
N LYS A 85 31.60 38.23 56.47
CA LYS A 85 31.16 36.92 55.98
C LYS A 85 29.76 36.99 55.35
N LEU A 86 28.82 37.71 55.97
CA LEU A 86 27.48 37.93 55.41
C LEU A 86 27.53 38.75 54.13
N MET A 87 28.36 39.79 54.07
CA MET A 87 28.48 40.64 52.88
C MET A 87 29.10 39.87 51.71
N ASN A 88 30.10 39.02 51.96
CA ASN A 88 30.66 38.12 50.93
C ASN A 88 29.62 37.10 50.44
N GLN A 89 28.82 36.54 51.34
CA GLN A 89 27.73 35.64 50.96
C GLN A 89 26.67 36.36 50.12
N LEU A 90 26.27 37.56 50.52
CA LEU A 90 25.31 38.37 49.77
C LEU A 90 25.84 38.75 48.39
N ALA A 91 27.13 39.08 48.28
CA ALA A 91 27.76 39.40 47.00
C ALA A 91 27.74 38.20 46.03
N LEU A 92 27.95 36.98 46.55
CA LEU A 92 27.81 35.76 45.77
C LEU A 92 26.36 35.53 45.33
N GLU A 93 25.39 35.67 46.24
CA GLU A 93 23.96 35.53 45.90
C GLU A 93 23.48 36.57 44.88
N ILE A 94 23.95 37.82 44.97
CA ILE A 94 23.64 38.87 43.99
C ILE A 94 24.18 38.47 42.62
N LYS A 95 25.43 38.00 42.54
CA LYS A 95 26.04 37.54 41.29
C LYS A 95 25.29 36.36 40.69
N GLU A 96 24.87 35.39 41.51
CA GLU A 96 24.06 34.26 41.05
C GLU A 96 22.70 34.72 40.50
N ARG A 97 22.05 35.71 41.14
CA ARG A 97 20.80 36.29 40.64
C ARG A 97 20.96 37.02 39.33
N GLU A 98 22.05 37.77 39.16
CA GLU A 98 22.37 38.46 37.90
C GLU A 98 22.58 37.46 36.76
N GLN A 99 23.32 36.37 37.01
CA GLN A 99 23.50 35.29 36.03
C GLN A 99 22.18 34.59 35.69
N LEU A 100 21.30 34.40 36.66
CA LEU A 100 19.98 33.81 36.42
C LEU A 100 19.10 34.77 35.60
N ALA A 101 19.16 36.08 35.89
CA ALA A 101 18.45 37.10 35.13
C ALA A 101 18.92 37.15 33.67
N SER A 102 20.24 37.12 33.41
CA SER A 102 20.77 37.10 32.04
C SER A 102 20.35 35.84 31.28
N LEU A 103 20.39 34.68 31.92
CA LEU A 103 19.93 33.42 31.32
C LEU A 103 18.44 33.44 30.99
N ARG A 104 17.61 34.08 31.81
CA ARG A 104 16.18 34.26 31.52
C ARG A 104 15.96 35.15 30.32
N GLU A 105 16.67 36.27 30.24
CA GLU A 105 16.59 37.19 29.10
C GLU A 105 17.01 36.51 27.80
N ASP A 106 18.12 35.76 27.81
CA ASP A 106 18.58 35.01 26.64
C ASP A 106 17.57 33.94 26.21
N LEU A 107 16.95 33.24 27.18
CA LEU A 107 15.92 32.24 26.91
C LEU A 107 14.65 32.88 26.35
N GLU A 108 14.21 34.02 26.87
CA GLU A 108 13.08 34.77 26.34
C GLU A 108 13.33 35.25 24.91
N ARG A 109 14.52 35.79 24.63
CA ARG A 109 14.92 36.17 23.26
C ARG A 109 14.89 34.98 22.30
N GLN A 110 15.37 33.82 22.73
CA GLN A 110 15.31 32.59 21.92
C GLN A 110 13.87 32.15 21.67
N ILE A 111 13.00 32.20 22.68
CA ILE A 111 11.57 31.87 22.51
C ILE A 111 10.92 32.83 21.51
N THR A 112 11.19 34.13 21.60
CA THR A 112 10.63 35.10 20.65
C THR A 112 11.14 34.87 19.23
N SER A 113 12.44 34.60 19.07
CA SER A 113 13.05 34.29 17.76
C SER A 113 12.44 33.03 17.14
N GLN A 114 12.34 31.94 17.92
CA GLN A 114 11.74 30.69 17.45
C GLN A 114 10.27 30.84 17.09
N LYS A 115 9.53 31.69 17.81
CA LYS A 115 8.13 31.96 17.50
C LYS A 115 7.98 32.72 16.17
N GLU A 116 8.85 33.67 15.90
CA GLU A 116 8.91 34.39 14.63
C GLU A 116 9.25 33.44 13.47
N GLU A 117 10.30 32.61 13.63
CA GLU A 117 10.66 31.58 12.65
C GLU A 117 9.52 30.59 12.38
N LEU A 118 8.77 30.20 13.41
CA LEU A 118 7.63 29.31 13.27
C LEU A 118 6.47 29.95 12.49
N GLU A 119 6.18 31.24 12.71
CA GLU A 119 5.16 31.95 11.92
C GLU A 119 5.61 32.13 10.46
N ASP A 120 6.89 32.42 10.21
CA ASP A 120 7.44 32.49 8.85
C ASP A 120 7.37 31.14 8.12
N LEU A 121 7.70 30.05 8.81
CA LEU A 121 7.57 28.70 8.26
C LEU A 121 6.10 28.35 7.96
N LYS A 122 5.19 28.72 8.86
CA LYS A 122 3.76 28.48 8.69
C LYS A 122 3.21 29.24 7.48
N THR A 123 3.49 30.53 7.34
CA THR A 123 3.03 31.34 6.19
C THR A 123 3.62 30.82 4.87
N THR A 124 4.89 30.43 4.87
CA THR A 124 5.55 29.81 3.70
C THR A 124 4.90 28.49 3.32
N LEU A 125 4.61 27.64 4.32
CA LEU A 125 3.97 26.35 4.11
C LEU A 125 2.53 26.52 3.59
N GLU A 126 1.75 27.43 4.17
CA GLU A 126 0.39 27.74 3.72
C GLU A 126 0.37 28.22 2.26
N SER A 127 1.31 29.10 1.89
CA SER A 127 1.45 29.57 0.51
C SER A 127 1.77 28.44 -0.48
N LYS A 128 2.73 27.57 -0.13
CA LYS A 128 3.09 26.40 -0.95
C LYS A 128 1.93 25.40 -1.07
N ILE A 129 1.19 25.16 0.00
CA ILE A 129 0.01 24.27 -0.02
C ILE A 129 -1.08 24.87 -0.92
N LYS A 130 -1.37 26.17 -0.80
CA LYS A 130 -2.35 26.85 -1.68
C LYS A 130 -1.94 26.79 -3.15
N GLN A 131 -0.65 27.04 -3.44
CA GLN A 131 -0.13 26.98 -4.80
C GLN A 131 -0.25 25.56 -5.39
N THR A 132 0.24 24.55 -4.68
CA THR A 132 0.18 23.15 -5.14
C THR A 132 -1.25 22.66 -5.29
N ALA A 133 -2.15 23.03 -4.37
CA ALA A 133 -3.57 22.70 -4.49
C ALA A 133 -4.20 23.37 -5.73
N ALA A 134 -3.90 24.64 -6.00
CA ALA A 134 -4.38 25.35 -7.17
C ALA A 134 -3.88 24.71 -8.48
N GLU A 135 -2.61 24.30 -8.55
CA GLU A 135 -2.02 23.63 -9.70
C GLU A 135 -2.67 22.25 -9.96
N VAL A 136 -2.91 21.45 -8.91
CA VAL A 136 -3.58 20.16 -9.03
C VAL A 136 -5.03 20.32 -9.49
N ILE A 137 -5.77 21.27 -8.93
CA ILE A 137 -7.16 21.53 -9.34
C ILE A 137 -7.21 22.00 -10.80
N LYS A 138 -6.30 22.90 -11.19
CA LYS A 138 -6.22 23.41 -12.56
C LYS A 138 -5.94 22.29 -13.56
N THR A 139 -4.93 21.47 -13.30
CA THR A 139 -4.58 20.34 -14.19
C THR A 139 -5.71 19.31 -14.30
N GLN A 140 -6.41 19.03 -13.20
CA GLN A 140 -7.58 18.16 -13.23
C GLN A 140 -8.74 18.77 -14.01
N LEU A 141 -9.00 20.06 -13.83
CA LEU A 141 -10.05 20.78 -14.55
C LEU A 141 -9.76 20.83 -16.05
N ASP A 142 -8.51 21.14 -16.45
CA ASP A 142 -8.09 21.17 -17.85
C ASP A 142 -8.29 19.80 -18.51
N LYS A 143 -7.95 18.71 -17.80
CA LYS A 143 -8.21 17.34 -18.26
C LYS A 143 -9.70 17.05 -18.42
N MET A 144 -10.53 17.40 -17.44
CA MET A 144 -11.99 17.20 -17.52
C MET A 144 -12.61 18.01 -18.67
N ILE A 145 -12.16 19.25 -18.87
CA ILE A 145 -12.58 20.08 -19.99
C ILE A 145 -12.16 19.42 -21.30
N GLN A 146 -10.90 18.99 -21.43
CA GLN A 146 -10.39 18.32 -22.62
C GLN A 146 -11.19 17.05 -22.94
N ASP A 147 -11.47 16.21 -21.96
CA ASP A 147 -12.26 14.98 -22.13
C ASP A 147 -13.69 15.31 -22.59
N SER A 148 -14.33 16.31 -21.97
CA SER A 148 -15.69 16.74 -22.34
C SER A 148 -15.76 17.33 -23.76
N VAL A 149 -14.79 18.18 -24.11
CA VAL A 149 -14.68 18.81 -25.44
C VAL A 149 -14.40 17.75 -26.50
N SER A 150 -13.49 16.81 -26.23
CA SER A 150 -13.18 15.71 -27.15
C SER A 150 -14.41 14.85 -27.41
N SER A 151 -15.17 14.49 -26.37
CA SER A 151 -16.41 13.72 -26.51
C SER A 151 -17.49 14.45 -27.33
N VAL A 152 -17.67 15.76 -27.09
CA VAL A 152 -18.62 16.58 -27.86
C VAL A 152 -18.21 16.70 -29.32
N ILE A 153 -16.91 16.92 -29.59
CA ILE A 153 -16.36 17.00 -30.94
C ILE A 153 -16.53 15.65 -31.65
N GLU A 154 -16.13 14.54 -31.05
CA GLU A 154 -16.30 13.19 -31.61
C GLU A 154 -17.77 12.89 -31.93
N GLY A 155 -18.69 13.25 -31.03
CA GLY A 155 -20.13 13.08 -31.23
C GLY A 155 -20.67 13.90 -32.40
N ARG A 156 -20.26 15.17 -32.52
CA ARG A 156 -20.64 16.05 -33.65
C ARG A 156 -20.04 15.57 -34.95
N VAL A 157 -18.73 15.31 -34.98
CA VAL A 157 -18.02 14.79 -36.15
C VAL A 157 -18.64 13.49 -36.63
N ARG A 158 -18.95 12.55 -35.72
CA ARG A 158 -19.64 11.30 -36.08
C ARG A 158 -21.03 11.55 -36.69
N ARG A 159 -21.80 12.49 -36.13
CA ARG A 159 -23.15 12.83 -36.64
C ARG A 159 -23.09 13.46 -38.04
N GLU A 160 -22.13 14.36 -38.28
CA GLU A 160 -21.97 15.04 -39.57
C GLU A 160 -21.32 14.14 -40.64
N LEU A 161 -20.41 13.24 -40.25
CA LEU A 161 -19.76 12.31 -41.17
C LEU A 161 -20.64 11.10 -41.54
N SER A 162 -21.53 10.66 -40.64
CA SER A 162 -22.40 9.50 -40.90
C SER A 162 -23.23 9.62 -42.18
N PRO A 163 -23.82 10.77 -42.56
CA PRO A 163 -24.52 10.91 -43.83
C PRO A 163 -23.59 11.15 -45.03
N GLN A 164 -22.37 11.67 -44.80
CA GLN A 164 -21.42 11.99 -45.88
C GLN A 164 -20.64 10.78 -46.37
N VAL A 165 -20.45 9.76 -45.54
CA VAL A 165 -19.70 8.54 -45.90
C VAL A 165 -20.70 7.39 -46.14
N PRO A 166 -20.91 6.97 -47.40
CA PRO A 166 -21.78 5.84 -47.71
C PRO A 166 -21.39 4.56 -46.98
N ASP A 167 -22.39 3.79 -46.51
CA ASP A 167 -22.15 2.57 -45.72
C ASP A 167 -21.30 1.52 -46.43
N HIS A 168 -21.39 1.42 -47.76
CA HIS A 168 -20.57 0.49 -48.54
C HIS A 168 -19.07 0.83 -48.47
N LEU A 169 -18.70 2.12 -48.44
CA LEU A 169 -17.29 2.53 -48.27
C LEU A 169 -16.81 2.23 -46.85
N ARG A 170 -17.67 2.40 -45.85
CA ARG A 170 -17.34 2.05 -44.46
C ARG A 170 -17.09 0.55 -44.32
N GLN A 171 -17.97 -0.28 -44.87
CA GLN A 171 -17.80 -1.73 -44.90
C GLN A 171 -16.56 -2.14 -45.69
N SER A 172 -16.31 -1.52 -46.85
CA SER A 172 -15.10 -1.77 -47.64
C SER A 172 -13.82 -1.41 -46.88
N ALA A 173 -13.77 -0.24 -46.23
CA ALA A 173 -12.64 0.16 -45.41
C ALA A 173 -12.40 -0.82 -44.24
N SER A 174 -13.46 -1.22 -43.51
CA SER A 174 -13.34 -2.23 -42.45
C SER A 174 -12.89 -3.60 -42.97
N ASN A 175 -13.33 -4.00 -44.17
CA ASN A 175 -12.88 -5.23 -44.80
C ASN A 175 -11.39 -5.16 -45.18
N HIS A 176 -10.93 -4.03 -45.74
CA HIS A 176 -9.52 -3.83 -46.07
C HIS A 176 -8.63 -3.74 -44.84
N GLU A 177 -9.07 -3.05 -43.79
CA GLU A 177 -8.37 -3.02 -42.50
C GLU A 177 -8.21 -4.43 -41.94
N ARG A 178 -9.26 -5.24 -42.00
CA ARG A 178 -9.21 -6.65 -41.61
C ARG A 178 -8.22 -7.45 -42.47
N GLN A 179 -8.27 -7.30 -43.78
CA GLN A 179 -7.32 -7.96 -44.69
C GLN A 179 -5.87 -7.58 -44.38
N MET A 180 -5.61 -6.32 -44.07
CA MET A 180 -4.28 -5.86 -43.68
C MET A 180 -3.81 -6.53 -42.39
N PHE A 181 -4.68 -6.65 -41.38
CA PHE A 181 -4.34 -7.35 -40.14
C PHE A 181 -4.13 -8.86 -40.35
N GLU A 182 -4.89 -9.48 -41.25
CA GLU A 182 -4.71 -10.88 -41.62
C GLU A 182 -3.35 -11.10 -42.29
N VAL A 183 -3.00 -10.28 -43.29
CA VAL A 183 -1.69 -10.33 -43.97
C VAL A 183 -0.55 -10.07 -42.98
N GLN A 184 -0.71 -9.11 -42.06
CA GLN A 184 0.30 -8.83 -41.04
C GLN A 184 0.49 -10.02 -40.08
N ALA A 185 -0.61 -10.65 -39.66
CA ALA A 185 -0.57 -11.83 -38.81
C ALA A 185 0.07 -13.02 -39.54
N ASP A 186 -0.25 -13.22 -40.81
CA ASP A 186 0.32 -14.28 -41.64
C ASP A 186 1.83 -14.07 -41.87
N LEU A 187 2.26 -12.85 -42.15
CA LEU A 187 3.67 -12.50 -42.27
C LEU A 187 4.42 -12.80 -40.97
N HIS A 188 3.88 -12.33 -39.84
CA HIS A 188 4.46 -12.59 -38.52
C HIS A 188 4.52 -14.10 -38.23
N ASN A 189 3.46 -14.83 -38.54
CA ASN A 189 3.38 -16.28 -38.34
C ASN A 189 4.35 -17.05 -39.25
N ALA A 190 4.53 -16.61 -40.50
CA ALA A 190 5.53 -17.19 -41.39
C ALA A 190 6.95 -16.95 -40.86
N GLU A 191 7.25 -15.75 -40.36
CA GLU A 191 8.54 -15.45 -39.74
C GLU A 191 8.75 -16.25 -38.45
N ALA A 192 7.74 -16.32 -37.57
CA ALA A 192 7.79 -17.10 -36.34
C ALA A 192 8.02 -18.59 -36.64
N ARG A 193 7.32 -19.16 -37.62
CA ARG A 193 7.53 -20.55 -38.08
C ARG A 193 8.94 -20.75 -38.62
N ARG A 194 9.46 -19.83 -39.44
CA ARG A 194 10.82 -19.90 -39.97
C ARG A 194 11.86 -19.87 -38.84
N TYR A 195 11.67 -19.01 -37.85
CA TYR A 195 12.53 -18.93 -36.67
C TYR A 195 12.46 -20.23 -35.86
N ASN A 196 11.25 -20.70 -35.53
CA ASN A 196 11.04 -21.93 -34.77
C ASN A 196 11.60 -23.17 -35.50
N ALA A 197 11.54 -23.20 -36.83
CA ALA A 197 12.14 -24.25 -37.67
C ALA A 197 13.67 -24.26 -37.61
N SER A 198 14.30 -23.10 -37.39
CA SER A 198 15.75 -22.97 -37.28
C SER A 198 16.30 -23.39 -35.92
N LEU A 199 15.44 -23.63 -34.94
CA LEU A 199 15.85 -24.06 -33.60
C LEU A 199 16.43 -25.48 -33.68
N GLN A 200 17.75 -25.56 -33.57
CA GLN A 200 18.46 -26.83 -33.55
C GLN A 200 18.20 -27.60 -32.25
N SER A 201 18.29 -28.92 -32.32
CA SER A 201 18.00 -29.86 -31.22
C SER A 201 18.86 -29.72 -29.98
N VAL A 202 19.90 -28.89 -30.00
CA VAL A 202 20.90 -28.82 -28.92
C VAL A 202 20.46 -27.91 -27.76
N SER A 203 19.42 -27.08 -27.92
CA SER A 203 19.03 -26.12 -26.87
C SER A 203 17.51 -26.03 -26.67
N LEU A 204 16.98 -26.85 -25.76
CA LEU A 204 15.56 -26.86 -25.37
C LEU A 204 15.09 -25.58 -24.64
N SER A 205 16.02 -24.74 -24.20
CA SER A 205 15.78 -23.49 -23.47
C SER A 205 15.66 -22.26 -24.37
N VAL A 206 15.88 -22.39 -25.69
CA VAL A 206 15.75 -21.25 -26.60
C VAL A 206 14.26 -20.86 -26.71
N PRO A 207 13.92 -19.58 -26.55
CA PRO A 207 12.54 -19.17 -26.56
C PRO A 207 11.90 -19.36 -27.93
N LEU A 208 10.68 -19.90 -27.94
CA LEU A 208 9.83 -20.02 -29.12
C LEU A 208 9.23 -18.65 -29.44
N ARG A 209 9.11 -18.33 -30.73
CA ARG A 209 8.33 -17.17 -31.16
C ARG A 209 6.86 -17.54 -31.20
N PRO A 210 5.98 -16.79 -30.49
CA PRO A 210 4.56 -17.06 -30.47
C PRO A 210 3.92 -16.80 -31.83
N LEU A 211 2.98 -17.66 -32.20
CA LEU A 211 2.12 -17.40 -33.36
C LEU A 211 0.94 -16.55 -32.92
N LEU A 212 0.50 -15.66 -33.80
CA LEU A 212 -0.73 -14.89 -33.62
C LEU A 212 -1.92 -15.76 -34.04
N ARG A 213 -3.01 -15.66 -33.29
CA ARG A 213 -4.26 -16.36 -33.61
C ARG A 213 -4.89 -15.78 -34.88
N PRO A 214 -5.64 -16.58 -35.66
CA PRO A 214 -6.35 -16.08 -36.82
C PRO A 214 -7.33 -14.97 -36.39
N VAL A 215 -7.40 -13.90 -37.19
CA VAL A 215 -8.30 -12.79 -36.92
C VAL A 215 -9.73 -13.33 -36.96
N PRO A 216 -10.52 -13.19 -35.87
CA PRO A 216 -11.86 -13.76 -35.82
C PRO A 216 -12.69 -13.22 -36.99
N THR A 217 -13.38 -14.12 -37.68
CA THR A 217 -14.34 -13.69 -38.70
C THR A 217 -15.47 -12.90 -38.02
N PRO A 218 -16.09 -11.90 -38.68
CA PRO A 218 -17.25 -11.18 -38.16
C PRO A 218 -18.37 -12.12 -37.69
N GLU A 219 -18.49 -13.29 -38.34
CA GLU A 219 -19.43 -14.36 -37.99
C GLU A 219 -19.05 -15.09 -36.69
N GLN A 220 -17.75 -15.17 -36.37
CA GLN A 220 -17.22 -15.85 -35.19
C GLN A 220 -16.96 -14.92 -34.01
N SER A 221 -16.85 -13.62 -34.23
CA SER A 221 -16.83 -12.69 -33.12
C SER A 221 -18.20 -12.81 -32.45
N PRO A 222 -18.28 -13.23 -31.17
CA PRO A 222 -19.51 -13.08 -30.45
C PRO A 222 -19.82 -11.59 -30.53
N TYR A 223 -20.85 -11.23 -31.31
CA TYR A 223 -21.38 -9.88 -31.28
C TYR A 223 -21.45 -9.55 -29.81
N PRO A 224 -20.80 -8.45 -29.34
CA PRO A 224 -21.06 -8.02 -27.99
C PRO A 224 -22.57 -7.94 -27.97
N ILE A 225 -23.21 -8.83 -27.21
CA ILE A 225 -24.60 -8.69 -26.91
C ILE A 225 -24.55 -7.38 -26.17
N LEU A 226 -24.84 -6.32 -26.91
CA LEU A 226 -25.19 -5.05 -26.34
C LEU A 226 -26.40 -5.47 -25.53
N LEU A 227 -26.16 -5.80 -24.26
CA LEU A 227 -27.12 -5.62 -23.21
C LEU A 227 -27.43 -4.14 -23.33
N THR A 228 -28.35 -3.86 -24.25
CA THR A 228 -29.29 -2.78 -24.14
C THR A 228 -29.83 -3.04 -22.75
N SER A 229 -29.26 -2.31 -21.79
CA SER A 229 -29.95 -2.00 -20.57
C SER A 229 -31.29 -1.50 -21.07
N ALA A 230 -32.26 -2.42 -21.04
CA ALA A 230 -33.64 -2.07 -21.23
C ALA A 230 -33.83 -0.98 -20.19
N MET A 231 -33.98 0.25 -20.69
CA MET A 231 -34.57 1.32 -19.93
C MET A 231 -35.89 0.72 -19.47
N ASP A 232 -35.92 0.28 -18.22
CA ASP A 232 -37.14 -0.01 -17.50
C ASP A 232 -37.94 1.28 -17.52
N PRO A 233 -39.04 1.37 -18.29
CA PRO A 233 -39.88 2.56 -18.25
C PRO A 233 -40.68 2.44 -16.96
N THR A 234 -40.09 2.86 -15.84
CA THR A 234 -40.79 2.93 -14.57
C THR A 234 -41.94 3.92 -14.74
N PRO A 235 -43.22 3.50 -14.66
CA PRO A 235 -44.31 4.44 -14.68
C PRO A 235 -44.34 5.20 -13.35
N GLU A 236 -44.48 6.51 -13.46
CA GLU A 236 -44.74 7.42 -12.34
C GLU A 236 -45.77 6.84 -11.38
N ARG A 237 -45.34 6.55 -10.14
CA ARG A 237 -46.25 6.32 -9.03
C ARG A 237 -46.17 7.53 -8.10
N MET A 238 -47.11 8.44 -8.30
CA MET A 238 -47.45 9.47 -7.33
C MET A 238 -47.89 8.80 -6.03
N SER A 239 -47.12 8.91 -4.97
CA SER A 239 -47.68 8.92 -3.60
C SER A 239 -46.73 9.66 -2.69
N GLY A 240 -47.12 10.87 -2.30
CA GLY A 240 -46.45 11.61 -1.24
C GLY A 240 -46.69 10.96 0.11
N PHE A 241 -45.64 10.91 0.93
CA PHE A 241 -45.67 11.12 2.38
C PHE A 241 -44.22 11.30 2.87
N PRO A 242 -43.90 12.36 3.66
CA PRO A 242 -42.57 12.54 4.20
C PRO A 242 -42.42 11.75 5.51
N LEU A 243 -41.39 10.91 5.59
CA LEU A 243 -40.91 10.31 6.83
C LEU A 243 -39.52 10.90 7.16
N PRO A 244 -39.29 11.37 8.40
CA PRO A 244 -38.00 11.91 8.81
C PRO A 244 -37.05 10.74 9.14
N HIS A 245 -36.04 10.53 8.30
CA HIS A 245 -34.97 9.59 8.62
C HIS A 245 -33.90 10.28 9.47
N VAL A 246 -33.76 9.74 10.68
CA VAL A 246 -32.78 10.08 11.71
C VAL A 246 -31.36 9.85 11.21
N ALA A 247 -30.49 10.82 11.52
CA ALA A 247 -29.07 10.82 11.23
C ALA A 247 -28.34 9.63 11.86
N MET A 248 -27.64 8.86 11.03
CA MET A 248 -26.60 7.92 11.47
C MET A 248 -25.22 8.57 11.24
N PRO A 249 -24.27 8.45 12.18
CA PRO A 249 -22.97 9.09 12.09
C PRO A 249 -22.05 8.32 11.13
N ILE A 250 -21.59 9.04 10.11
CA ILE A 250 -20.58 8.59 9.15
C ILE A 250 -19.24 8.44 9.88
N ARG A 251 -18.80 7.20 10.09
CA ARG A 251 -17.40 6.91 10.42
C ARG A 251 -16.54 7.22 9.20
N ARG A 252 -15.73 8.27 9.29
CA ARG A 252 -14.62 8.55 8.38
C ARG A 252 -13.56 7.47 8.53
N SER A 253 -13.60 6.46 7.66
CA SER A 253 -12.45 5.58 7.41
C SER A 253 -11.58 6.25 6.35
N THR A 254 -10.54 6.94 6.78
CA THR A 254 -9.45 7.42 5.92
C THR A 254 -8.53 6.25 5.59
N SER A 255 -8.94 5.41 4.65
CA SER A 255 -8.01 4.52 3.96
C SER A 255 -7.54 5.22 2.69
N ASN A 256 -6.29 5.70 2.71
CA ASN A 256 -5.52 6.02 1.52
C ASN A 256 -5.35 4.73 0.69
N ALA A 257 -6.37 4.38 -0.10
CA ALA A 257 -6.23 3.44 -1.20
C ALA A 257 -6.05 4.27 -2.47
N PRO A 258 -5.02 4.01 -3.30
CA PRO A 258 -4.88 4.70 -4.57
C PRO A 258 -6.13 4.43 -5.40
N SER A 259 -6.85 5.50 -5.70
CA SER A 259 -8.05 5.49 -6.51
C SER A 259 -7.76 4.74 -7.80
N ALA A 260 -8.39 3.59 -7.95
CA ALA A 260 -8.45 2.89 -9.22
C ALA A 260 -9.04 3.89 -10.22
N ILE A 261 -8.18 4.39 -11.09
CA ILE A 261 -8.51 5.24 -12.22
C ILE A 261 -9.66 4.54 -12.94
N SER A 262 -10.86 5.11 -12.83
CA SER A 262 -11.94 4.93 -13.79
C SER A 262 -11.39 5.36 -15.14
N ARG A 263 -10.65 4.45 -15.76
CA ARG A 263 -10.27 4.51 -17.15
C ARG A 263 -11.59 4.29 -17.85
N SER A 264 -12.26 5.39 -18.18
CA SER A 264 -13.23 5.45 -19.24
C SER A 264 -12.57 4.73 -20.41
N GLN A 265 -12.87 3.43 -20.54
CA GLN A 265 -12.58 2.68 -21.73
C GLN A 265 -13.52 3.31 -22.73
N SER A 266 -13.05 4.40 -23.36
CA SER A 266 -13.55 4.80 -24.65
C SER A 266 -13.69 3.51 -25.42
N LEU A 267 -14.83 3.32 -26.07
CA LEU A 267 -15.08 2.27 -27.03
C LEU A 267 -14.12 2.44 -28.23
N GLN A 268 -12.81 2.49 -27.99
CA GLN A 268 -11.81 1.93 -28.88
C GLN A 268 -12.33 0.53 -29.08
N SER A 269 -13.01 0.33 -30.20
CA SER A 269 -13.18 -0.97 -30.78
C SER A 269 -11.82 -1.59 -30.61
N VAL A 270 -11.74 -2.60 -29.74
CA VAL A 270 -10.57 -3.45 -29.63
C VAL A 270 -10.59 -4.16 -30.97
N ALA A 271 -10.12 -3.45 -32.02
CA ALA A 271 -9.78 -4.01 -33.29
C ALA A 271 -8.84 -5.10 -32.86
N SER A 272 -9.35 -6.33 -32.93
CA SER A 272 -8.83 -7.50 -32.24
C SER A 272 -7.42 -7.72 -32.74
N THR A 273 -6.46 -7.01 -32.16
CA THR A 273 -5.07 -7.05 -32.56
C THR A 273 -4.69 -8.49 -32.35
N ALA A 274 -4.28 -9.15 -33.43
CA ALA A 274 -3.99 -10.57 -33.44
C ALA A 274 -3.02 -10.86 -32.28
N SER A 275 -3.55 -11.37 -31.17
CA SER A 275 -2.81 -11.57 -29.94
C SER A 275 -2.48 -13.04 -29.82
N ALA A 276 -1.23 -13.32 -29.47
CA ALA A 276 -0.79 -14.66 -29.12
C ALA A 276 -1.66 -15.25 -28.01
N SER A 277 -1.80 -16.59 -28.01
CA SER A 277 -2.43 -17.31 -26.91
C SER A 277 -1.65 -17.10 -25.61
N ALA A 278 -2.36 -16.90 -24.49
CA ALA A 278 -1.74 -16.84 -23.17
C ALA A 278 -1.11 -18.18 -22.75
N LEU A 279 -1.55 -19.28 -23.37
CA LEU A 279 -1.04 -20.64 -23.15
C LEU A 279 0.11 -21.00 -24.09
N PHE A 280 0.56 -20.08 -24.96
CA PHE A 280 1.65 -20.38 -25.88
C PHE A 280 2.95 -20.66 -25.09
N PRO A 281 3.61 -21.81 -25.33
CA PRO A 281 4.79 -22.19 -24.58
C PRO A 281 5.96 -21.26 -24.89
N LYS A 282 6.70 -20.86 -23.85
CA LYS A 282 7.82 -19.93 -24.00
C LYS A 282 9.04 -20.58 -24.64
N ASP A 283 9.23 -21.89 -24.45
CA ASP A 283 10.39 -22.67 -24.88
C ASP A 283 9.98 -24.12 -25.24
N LEU A 284 10.88 -24.87 -25.86
CA LEU A 284 10.61 -26.28 -26.21
C LEU A 284 10.38 -27.14 -24.96
N LYS A 285 11.03 -26.82 -23.85
CA LYS A 285 10.84 -27.53 -22.58
C LYS A 285 9.41 -27.37 -22.05
N SER A 286 8.86 -26.16 -22.04
CA SER A 286 7.46 -25.93 -21.65
C SER A 286 6.48 -26.53 -22.64
N LEU A 287 6.79 -26.52 -23.94
CA LEU A 287 5.98 -27.19 -24.97
C LEU A 287 5.81 -28.70 -24.68
N PHE A 288 6.91 -29.42 -24.37
CA PHE A 288 6.84 -30.84 -24.02
C PHE A 288 6.26 -31.13 -22.63
N ALA A 289 6.14 -30.11 -21.78
CA ALA A 289 5.53 -30.21 -20.46
C ALA A 289 4.03 -29.85 -20.45
N LEU A 290 3.44 -29.53 -21.61
CA LEU A 290 2.03 -29.18 -21.70
C LEU A 290 1.15 -30.42 -21.50
N ASP A 291 0.13 -30.27 -20.65
CA ASP A 291 -0.88 -31.29 -20.43
C ASP A 291 -1.77 -31.50 -21.67
N SER A 292 -2.46 -32.65 -21.73
CA SER A 292 -3.38 -32.99 -22.82
C SER A 292 -4.52 -31.97 -22.97
N GLY A 293 -5.12 -31.54 -21.86
CA GLY A 293 -6.17 -30.52 -21.85
C GLY A 293 -5.70 -29.13 -22.35
N SER A 294 -4.50 -28.72 -21.95
CA SER A 294 -3.89 -27.46 -22.39
C SER A 294 -3.57 -27.49 -23.88
N THR A 295 -3.05 -28.62 -24.37
CA THR A 295 -2.75 -28.82 -25.80
C THR A 295 -4.01 -28.77 -26.66
N LYS A 296 -5.10 -29.44 -26.24
CA LYS A 296 -6.41 -29.39 -26.93
C LYS A 296 -6.99 -27.97 -26.95
N THR A 297 -6.89 -27.25 -25.84
CA THR A 297 -7.32 -25.84 -25.74
C THR A 297 -6.53 -24.97 -26.71
N LEU A 298 -5.22 -25.20 -26.79
CA LEU A 298 -4.33 -24.47 -27.67
C LEU A 298 -4.67 -24.76 -29.15
N LEU A 299 -4.83 -26.03 -29.53
CA LEU A 299 -5.30 -26.39 -30.89
C LEU A 299 -6.63 -25.70 -31.24
N ARG A 300 -7.57 -25.62 -30.29
CA ARG A 300 -8.83 -24.89 -30.45
C ARG A 300 -8.62 -23.40 -30.72
N GLU A 301 -7.77 -22.74 -29.95
CA GLU A 301 -7.49 -21.31 -30.12
C GLU A 301 -6.84 -20.98 -31.47
N TYR A 302 -6.05 -21.91 -32.04
CA TYR A 302 -5.44 -21.75 -33.37
C TYR A 302 -6.29 -22.34 -34.50
N GLY A 303 -7.50 -22.84 -34.23
CA GLY A 303 -8.38 -23.41 -35.25
C GLY A 303 -7.90 -24.74 -35.84
N LEU A 304 -7.07 -25.49 -35.11
CA LEU A 304 -6.45 -26.76 -35.53
C LEU A 304 -7.18 -28.00 -35.01
N GLN A 305 -8.42 -27.87 -34.53
CA GLN A 305 -9.15 -29.00 -33.98
C GLN A 305 -9.28 -30.09 -35.04
N SER A 306 -8.59 -31.22 -34.83
CA SER A 306 -8.76 -32.42 -35.63
C SER A 306 -10.24 -32.81 -35.61
N ALA A 307 -10.85 -32.89 -36.79
CA ALA A 307 -12.25 -33.26 -37.02
C ALA A 307 -12.66 -34.66 -36.44
N MET A 308 -11.77 -35.31 -35.70
CA MET A 308 -11.93 -36.65 -35.13
C MET A 308 -12.47 -36.65 -33.70
N SER A 309 -12.40 -35.53 -32.97
CA SER A 309 -13.14 -35.36 -31.71
C SER A 309 -14.48 -34.68 -32.00
N SER A 310 -15.29 -35.34 -32.84
CA SER A 310 -16.74 -35.13 -32.76
C SER A 310 -17.09 -35.29 -31.28
N PRO A 311 -17.83 -34.36 -30.65
CA PRO A 311 -18.25 -34.53 -29.28
C PRO A 311 -18.93 -35.89 -29.25
N ALA A 312 -18.26 -36.88 -28.68
CA ALA A 312 -18.92 -38.10 -28.29
C ALA A 312 -20.04 -37.56 -27.42
N VAL A 313 -21.24 -37.59 -27.99
CA VAL A 313 -22.47 -37.41 -27.25
C VAL A 313 -22.25 -38.33 -26.08
N ASP A 314 -21.99 -37.74 -24.93
CA ASP A 314 -22.06 -38.42 -23.66
C ASP A 314 -23.51 -38.89 -23.65
N ASP A 315 -23.73 -40.09 -24.18
CA ASP A 315 -24.95 -40.88 -24.06
C ASP A 315 -25.00 -41.30 -22.58
N GLY A 316 -25.03 -40.28 -21.73
CA GLY A 316 -25.44 -40.30 -20.37
C GLY A 316 -26.89 -40.74 -20.40
N LYS A 317 -27.08 -42.05 -20.38
CA LYS A 317 -28.27 -42.69 -19.84
C LYS A 317 -28.70 -41.85 -18.64
N PRO A 318 -29.89 -41.22 -18.66
CA PRO A 318 -30.31 -40.35 -17.57
C PRO A 318 -30.40 -41.20 -16.30
N LYS A 319 -29.42 -41.06 -15.38
CA LYS A 319 -29.55 -41.57 -14.02
C LYS A 319 -30.64 -40.76 -13.35
N ALA A 320 -31.84 -41.32 -13.35
CA ALA A 320 -32.97 -40.81 -12.61
C ALA A 320 -32.55 -40.52 -11.16
N HIS A 321 -32.79 -39.29 -10.72
CA HIS A 321 -32.73 -38.88 -9.33
C HIS A 321 -33.60 -39.82 -8.48
N ARG A 322 -32.99 -40.66 -7.63
CA ARG A 322 -33.65 -41.35 -6.53
C ARG A 322 -33.24 -40.68 -5.23
N LEU A 323 -34.24 -40.17 -4.51
CA LEU A 323 -34.19 -39.47 -3.23
C LEU A 323 -33.45 -40.23 -2.11
N PRO A 324 -32.96 -39.54 -1.07
CA PRO A 324 -32.24 -40.15 0.04
C PRO A 324 -33.24 -40.73 1.06
N SER A 325 -33.13 -42.02 1.37
CA SER A 325 -33.76 -42.63 2.55
C SER A 325 -32.70 -43.28 3.43
N GLN A 326 -32.56 -42.74 4.64
CA GLN A 326 -31.92 -43.31 5.82
C GLN A 326 -32.36 -44.76 6.10
N SER A 327 -31.41 -45.65 6.40
CA SER A 327 -31.50 -46.58 7.55
C SER A 327 -30.20 -47.36 7.72
N HIS A 328 -29.86 -47.59 9.00
CA HIS A 328 -28.64 -48.20 9.53
C HIS A 328 -28.49 -49.71 9.24
N SER A 329 -27.25 -50.18 9.05
CA SER A 329 -26.71 -51.41 9.67
C SER A 329 -25.19 -51.57 9.43
N PRO A 330 -24.41 -52.01 10.45
CA PRO A 330 -22.98 -52.28 10.31
C PRO A 330 -22.77 -53.76 9.99
N VAL A 331 -22.37 -54.07 8.76
CA VAL A 331 -21.90 -55.41 8.38
C VAL A 331 -20.50 -55.28 7.81
N ALA A 332 -19.54 -55.77 8.58
CA ALA A 332 -18.19 -56.00 8.15
C ALA A 332 -18.18 -56.99 6.97
N GLN A 333 -17.75 -56.53 5.79
CA GLN A 333 -17.33 -57.43 4.71
C GLN A 333 -16.44 -56.70 3.68
N ARG A 334 -15.16 -57.10 3.72
CA ARG A 334 -14.20 -57.28 2.61
C ARG A 334 -13.86 -56.06 1.73
N PRO A 335 -12.58 -55.64 1.67
CA PRO A 335 -12.15 -54.61 0.72
C PRO A 335 -12.35 -55.12 -0.72
N PRO A 336 -13.11 -54.44 -1.58
CA PRO A 336 -13.10 -54.73 -3.00
C PRO A 336 -11.72 -54.31 -3.52
N SER A 337 -10.93 -55.29 -3.96
CA SER A 337 -9.72 -55.05 -4.73
C SER A 337 -10.09 -54.15 -5.92
N PRO A 338 -9.40 -53.03 -6.14
CA PRO A 338 -9.62 -52.23 -7.34
C PRO A 338 -9.20 -53.07 -8.54
N VAL A 339 -10.17 -53.56 -9.30
CA VAL A 339 -9.93 -54.01 -10.67
C VAL A 339 -9.66 -52.73 -11.44
N ILE A 340 -8.39 -52.39 -11.56
CA ILE A 340 -7.92 -51.21 -12.28
C ILE A 340 -8.24 -51.46 -13.75
N GLU A 341 -9.21 -50.72 -14.28
CA GLU A 341 -9.49 -50.65 -15.72
C GLU A 341 -8.34 -49.91 -16.41
N GLU A 342 -7.16 -50.55 -16.50
CA GLU A 342 -5.94 -50.02 -17.13
C GLU A 342 -6.07 -49.85 -18.67
N SER A 343 -7.23 -50.17 -19.25
CA SER A 343 -7.43 -50.15 -20.70
C SER A 343 -7.79 -48.76 -21.24
N GLU A 344 -8.42 -47.88 -20.47
CA GLU A 344 -8.85 -46.56 -20.97
C GLU A 344 -7.74 -45.49 -20.93
N MET A 345 -6.76 -45.59 -20.02
CA MET A 345 -5.67 -44.60 -19.92
C MET A 345 -4.70 -44.62 -21.11
N ASN A 346 -4.59 -45.73 -21.84
CA ASN A 346 -3.64 -45.83 -22.96
C ASN A 346 -4.10 -45.07 -24.21
N GLY A 347 -5.41 -44.84 -24.39
CA GLY A 347 -5.94 -44.12 -25.54
C GLY A 347 -5.67 -42.61 -25.49
N ASP A 348 -5.69 -42.02 -24.29
CA ASP A 348 -5.50 -40.56 -24.14
C ASP A 348 -4.05 -40.13 -24.42
N ILE A 349 -3.07 -41.01 -24.18
CA ILE A 349 -1.66 -40.73 -24.47
C ILE A 349 -1.42 -40.64 -25.97
N ASP A 350 -1.93 -41.58 -26.76
CA ASP A 350 -1.75 -41.57 -28.21
C ASP A 350 -2.43 -40.34 -28.83
N ALA A 351 -3.64 -40.01 -28.39
CA ALA A 351 -4.35 -38.81 -28.84
C ALA A 351 -3.60 -37.52 -28.48
N HIS A 352 -3.04 -37.43 -27.27
CA HIS A 352 -2.21 -36.30 -26.86
C HIS A 352 -0.93 -36.17 -27.73
N VAL A 353 -0.31 -37.30 -28.09
CA VAL A 353 0.88 -37.29 -28.95
C VAL A 353 0.54 -36.79 -30.35
N GLU A 354 -0.59 -37.20 -30.91
CA GLU A 354 -1.09 -36.71 -32.21
C GLU A 354 -1.42 -35.21 -32.17
N ASP A 355 -2.10 -34.76 -31.12
CA ASP A 355 -2.43 -33.35 -30.89
C ASP A 355 -1.16 -32.49 -30.80
N MET A 356 -0.17 -32.94 -30.02
CA MET A 356 1.12 -32.27 -29.87
C MET A 356 1.87 -32.23 -31.21
N ASN A 357 1.94 -33.35 -31.93
CA ASN A 357 2.59 -33.40 -33.24
C ASN A 357 1.93 -32.47 -34.27
N THR A 358 0.60 -32.38 -34.24
CA THR A 358 -0.19 -31.44 -35.07
C THR A 358 0.19 -30.01 -34.74
N PHE A 359 0.23 -29.67 -33.44
CA PHE A 359 0.62 -28.33 -33.01
C PHE A 359 2.07 -27.99 -33.35
N MET A 360 3.02 -28.89 -33.08
CA MET A 360 4.44 -28.74 -33.39
C MET A 360 4.68 -28.51 -34.89
N SER A 361 3.96 -29.25 -35.74
CA SER A 361 3.97 -29.05 -37.18
C SER A 361 3.44 -27.66 -37.56
N HIS A 362 2.38 -27.18 -36.90
CA HIS A 362 1.79 -25.87 -37.18
C HIS A 362 2.71 -24.70 -36.78
N ILE A 363 3.43 -24.81 -35.66
CA ILE A 363 4.38 -23.78 -35.22
C ILE A 363 5.74 -23.86 -35.95
N GLY A 364 5.91 -24.82 -36.85
CA GLY A 364 7.12 -24.99 -37.67
C GLY A 364 8.27 -25.67 -36.95
N VAL A 365 8.03 -26.30 -35.80
CA VAL A 365 9.09 -26.96 -35.02
C VAL A 365 9.44 -28.31 -35.66
N PRO A 366 10.73 -28.61 -35.94
CA PRO A 366 11.13 -29.78 -36.73
C PRO A 366 11.23 -31.08 -35.90
N PHE A 367 10.47 -31.19 -34.80
CA PHE A 367 10.48 -32.38 -33.95
C PHE A 367 9.22 -33.21 -34.16
N LEU A 368 9.35 -34.51 -33.92
CA LEU A 368 8.25 -35.46 -33.83
C LEU A 368 8.29 -36.14 -32.46
N MET A 369 7.18 -36.08 -31.75
CA MET A 369 6.96 -36.85 -30.52
C MET A 369 6.47 -38.25 -30.92
N VAL A 370 7.21 -39.27 -30.51
CA VAL A 370 6.87 -40.67 -30.79
C VAL A 370 6.31 -41.30 -29.51
N PRO A 371 5.11 -41.94 -29.55
CA PRO A 371 4.56 -42.63 -28.40
C PRO A 371 5.54 -43.70 -27.89
N PRO A 372 5.60 -43.93 -26.57
CA PRO A 372 6.40 -45.02 -26.04
C PRO A 372 5.95 -46.37 -26.64
N PRO A 373 6.89 -47.27 -27.00
CA PRO A 373 6.52 -48.54 -27.60
C PRO A 373 5.62 -49.34 -26.66
N LYS A 374 4.48 -49.82 -27.17
CA LYS A 374 3.52 -50.66 -26.45
C LYS A 374 4.10 -52.07 -26.26
N SER A 375 5.15 -52.23 -25.46
CA SER A 375 5.70 -53.55 -25.17
C SER A 375 4.72 -54.33 -24.28
N LYS A 376 4.37 -55.54 -24.70
CA LYS A 376 3.55 -56.49 -23.91
C LYS A 376 4.32 -57.09 -22.72
N GLU A 377 5.43 -56.46 -22.32
CA GLU A 377 6.41 -57.06 -21.43
C GLU A 377 6.00 -56.86 -19.95
N THR A 378 5.84 -57.99 -19.28
CA THR A 378 5.27 -58.21 -17.94
C THR A 378 6.20 -57.78 -16.81
N ASN A 379 6.76 -56.57 -16.88
CA ASN A 379 7.59 -56.03 -15.81
C ASN A 379 7.05 -54.67 -15.33
N ALA A 380 6.10 -54.75 -14.38
CA ALA A 380 5.30 -53.64 -13.86
C ALA A 380 6.15 -52.48 -13.28
N ASP A 381 7.40 -52.72 -12.86
CA ASP A 381 8.25 -51.68 -12.27
C ASP A 381 9.10 -50.90 -13.28
N ARG A 382 9.34 -51.43 -14.50
CA ARG A 382 10.06 -50.68 -15.55
C ARG A 382 9.18 -49.70 -16.33
N ARG A 383 7.86 -49.75 -16.13
CA ARG A 383 6.86 -48.90 -16.80
C ARG A 383 6.71 -47.50 -16.19
N ARG A 384 7.45 -47.18 -15.13
CA ARG A 384 7.45 -45.83 -14.57
C ARG A 384 8.24 -44.89 -15.49
N LYS A 385 7.50 -44.23 -16.39
CA LYS A 385 7.81 -42.91 -16.96
C LYS A 385 8.97 -42.87 -17.98
N LEU A 386 8.97 -43.75 -18.97
CA LEU A 386 9.75 -43.46 -20.17
C LEU A 386 9.10 -42.23 -20.84
N ALA A 387 9.81 -41.11 -20.81
CA ALA A 387 9.40 -39.89 -21.50
C ALA A 387 9.26 -40.19 -23.01
N PRO A 388 8.31 -39.55 -23.71
CA PRO A 388 8.18 -39.66 -25.16
C PRO A 388 9.52 -39.41 -25.87
N LEU A 389 9.81 -40.17 -26.93
CA LEU A 389 11.01 -39.96 -27.72
C LEU A 389 10.80 -38.77 -28.65
N ILE A 390 11.74 -37.83 -28.61
CA ILE A 390 11.73 -36.62 -29.45
C ILE A 390 12.74 -36.83 -30.57
N ILE A 391 12.27 -36.91 -31.82
CA ILE A 391 13.12 -37.12 -33.00
C ILE A 391 13.15 -35.84 -33.83
N ASN A 392 14.34 -35.41 -34.26
CA ASN A 392 14.48 -34.30 -35.21
C ASN A 392 14.22 -34.79 -36.64
N LYS A 393 13.22 -34.22 -37.32
CA LYS A 393 12.84 -34.55 -38.70
C LYS A 393 13.87 -34.06 -39.72
N SER A 394 14.65 -33.01 -39.41
CA SER A 394 15.61 -32.45 -40.36
C SER A 394 16.79 -33.37 -40.66
N SER A 395 17.03 -34.39 -39.82
CA SER A 395 18.12 -35.35 -39.99
C SER A 395 17.87 -36.42 -41.07
N PHE A 396 16.66 -36.47 -41.65
CA PHE A 396 16.24 -37.49 -42.62
C PHE A 396 16.01 -36.96 -44.05
N ARG A 397 16.27 -35.67 -44.29
CA ARG A 397 16.30 -35.07 -45.64
C ARG A 397 17.75 -34.84 -46.04
#